data_AF-F0UPH3-F1
#
_entry.id   AF-F0UPH3-F1
#
_cell.length_a   1.000
_cell.length_b   1.000
_cell.length_c   1.000
_cell.angle_alpha   90.00
_cell.angle_beta   90.00
_cell.angle_gamma   90.00
#
_symmetry.space_group_name_H-M   'P 1'
#
loop_
_entity.id
_entity.type
_entity.pdbx_description
1 polymer ?
#
loop_
_entity_poly.entity_id
_entity_poly.type
_entity_poly.pdbx_seq_one_letter_code
_entity_poly.pdbx_strand_id
1 'polypeptide(L)'
;MHPKIRSATESDLHQIHSIFTHYVQNTVVTFRVNKPPFSYIAKRFHEAQERGLPYLVAVEKSNQDNPSHEGNTTEKVCGYTLASAFRGYMLAYAPTVEMSLLVHPDYQSQGIGSALLSSLVEALREAKHLSYEVGDADSEARLHEAVNVKNILAVMAVNPEGKNGGEGLRDWIDTIYLQCIL
;
A
#
# COMPACT_ATOMS: atom_id res chain seq x y z
N MET A 1 9.73 -16.42 6.90
CA MET A 1 8.73 -15.96 7.88
C MET A 1 7.34 -16.08 7.24
N HIS A 2 6.30 -16.47 7.98
CA HIS A 2 4.91 -16.43 7.47
C HIS A 2 4.13 -15.32 8.19
N PRO A 3 4.17 -14.06 7.69
CA PRO A 3 3.44 -12.98 8.31
C PRO A 3 1.93 -13.24 8.23
N LYS A 4 1.18 -12.71 9.17
CA LYS A 4 -0.28 -12.61 9.06
C LYS A 4 -0.59 -11.35 8.27
N ILE A 5 -1.33 -11.46 7.16
CA ILE A 5 -1.80 -10.32 6.39
C ILE A 5 -3.22 -9.99 6.85
N ARG A 6 -3.50 -8.72 7.12
CA ARG A 6 -4.85 -8.23 7.47
C ARG A 6 -5.03 -6.79 6.99
N SER A 7 -6.27 -6.33 6.97
CA SER A 7 -6.58 -4.91 6.79
C SER A 7 -5.89 -4.08 7.87
N ALA A 8 -5.36 -2.92 7.47
CA ALA A 8 -4.80 -1.93 8.38
C ALA A 8 -5.92 -1.31 9.23
N THR A 9 -5.58 -0.95 10.46
CA THR A 9 -6.42 -0.16 11.36
C THR A 9 -5.69 1.12 11.76
N GLU A 10 -6.39 2.06 12.41
CA GLU A 10 -5.78 3.30 12.87
C GLU A 10 -4.58 3.09 13.82
N SER A 11 -4.61 2.01 14.61
CA SER A 11 -3.49 1.66 15.50
C SER A 11 -2.20 1.29 14.76
N ASP A 12 -2.28 0.90 13.49
CA ASP A 12 -1.11 0.56 12.68
C ASP A 12 -0.41 1.81 12.10
N LEU A 13 -1.11 2.95 12.02
CA LEU A 13 -0.65 4.12 11.25
C LEU A 13 0.68 4.70 11.76
N HIS A 14 0.96 4.61 13.06
CA HIS A 14 2.24 5.04 13.61
C HIS A 14 3.41 4.17 13.11
N GLN A 15 3.22 2.86 13.04
CA GLN A 15 4.23 1.94 12.52
C GLN A 15 4.41 2.11 11.01
N ILE A 16 3.30 2.27 10.27
CA ILE A 16 3.33 2.56 8.82
C ILE A 16 4.07 3.87 8.54
N HIS A 17 3.78 4.93 9.31
CA HIS A 17 4.48 6.22 9.18
C HIS A 17 5.98 6.11 9.44
N SER A 18 6.39 5.30 10.42
CA SER A 18 7.80 5.02 10.68
C SER A 18 8.48 4.34 9.49
N ILE A 19 7.87 3.27 8.94
CA ILE A 19 8.39 2.56 7.76
C ILE A 19 8.49 3.51 6.57
N PHE A 20 7.43 4.25 6.26
CA PHE A 20 7.43 5.19 5.13
C PHE A 20 8.49 6.29 5.30
N THR A 21 8.61 6.84 6.52
CA THR A 21 9.61 7.87 6.83
C THR A 21 11.04 7.36 6.63
N HIS A 22 11.34 6.12 7.02
CA HIS A 22 12.64 5.51 6.77
C HIS A 22 12.98 5.53 5.28
N TYR A 23 12.05 5.09 4.41
CA TYR A 23 12.30 5.06 2.97
C TYR A 23 12.43 6.45 2.34
N VAL A 24 11.66 7.43 2.81
CA VAL A 24 11.80 8.84 2.39
C VAL A 24 13.18 9.40 2.72
N GLN A 25 13.72 9.08 3.88
CA GLN A 25 14.97 9.68 4.36
C GLN A 25 16.24 8.96 3.85
N ASN A 26 16.16 7.67 3.56
CA ASN A 26 17.34 6.84 3.34
C ASN A 26 17.42 6.23 1.94
N THR A 27 16.40 6.43 1.08
CA THR A 27 16.33 5.76 -0.22
C THR A 27 15.67 6.64 -1.28
N VAL A 28 15.77 6.22 -2.54
CA VAL A 28 15.08 6.85 -3.68
C VAL A 28 13.76 6.18 -4.04
N VAL A 29 13.34 5.12 -3.32
CA VAL A 29 12.16 4.31 -3.71
C VAL A 29 10.84 5.06 -3.56
N THR A 30 10.86 6.20 -2.88
CA THR A 30 9.73 7.13 -2.83
C THR A 30 10.15 8.43 -3.49
N PHE A 31 9.25 9.06 -4.26
CA PHE A 31 9.52 10.38 -4.85
C PHE A 31 9.26 11.54 -3.89
N ARG A 32 9.17 11.26 -2.59
CA ARG A 32 9.02 12.30 -1.56
C ARG A 32 10.40 12.69 -1.08
N VAL A 33 10.68 13.99 -1.11
CA VAL A 33 11.97 14.55 -0.65
C VAL A 33 11.95 14.87 0.84
N ASN A 34 10.80 15.34 1.35
CA ASN A 34 10.67 15.81 2.73
C ASN A 34 9.94 14.79 3.61
N LYS A 35 10.39 14.65 4.87
CA LYS A 35 9.72 13.84 5.89
C LYS A 35 8.23 14.19 5.97
N PRO A 36 7.33 13.21 5.80
CA PRO A 36 5.91 13.45 5.85
C PRO A 36 5.43 13.70 7.29
N PRO A 37 4.47 14.60 7.50
CA PRO A 37 3.73 14.63 8.76
C PRO A 37 2.89 13.35 8.90
N PHE A 38 2.52 12.99 10.14
CA PHE A 38 1.66 11.83 10.40
C PHE A 38 0.32 11.92 9.63
N SER A 39 -0.24 13.13 9.52
CA SER A 39 -1.48 13.41 8.78
C SER A 39 -1.43 12.96 7.31
N TYR A 40 -0.24 12.87 6.72
CA TYR A 40 -0.08 12.36 5.35
C TYR A 40 -0.49 10.89 5.24
N ILE A 41 -0.09 10.07 6.21
CA ILE A 41 -0.42 8.64 6.24
C ILE A 41 -1.89 8.44 6.62
N ALA A 42 -2.38 9.19 7.62
CA ALA A 42 -3.79 9.15 8.01
C ALA A 42 -4.71 9.52 6.83
N LYS A 43 -4.39 10.58 6.08
CA LYS A 43 -5.15 10.97 4.88
C LYS A 43 -5.23 9.84 3.86
N ARG A 44 -4.10 9.20 3.52
CA ARG A 44 -4.07 8.08 2.56
C ARG A 44 -4.88 6.88 3.05
N PHE A 45 -4.87 6.62 4.36
CA PHE A 45 -5.68 5.57 4.96
C PHE A 45 -7.18 5.84 4.81
N HIS A 46 -7.63 7.04 5.19
CA HIS A 46 -9.04 7.41 5.06
C HIS A 46 -9.49 7.47 3.60
N GLU A 47 -8.68 8.04 2.70
CA GLU A 47 -8.99 8.06 1.26
C GLU A 47 -9.13 6.65 0.68
N ALA A 48 -8.29 5.70 1.08
CA ALA A 48 -8.43 4.31 0.65
C ALA A 48 -9.75 3.69 1.17
N GLN A 49 -10.10 3.91 2.43
CA GLN A 49 -11.36 3.45 3.03
C GLN A 49 -12.59 4.05 2.32
N GLU A 50 -12.62 5.36 2.15
CA GLU A 50 -13.69 6.09 1.45
C GLU A 50 -13.90 5.60 0.02
N ARG A 51 -12.81 5.18 -0.63
CA ARG A 51 -12.82 4.68 -2.01
C ARG A 51 -13.06 3.18 -2.11
N GLY A 52 -13.21 2.46 -1.00
CA GLY A 52 -13.36 1.00 -1.02
C GLY A 52 -12.11 0.26 -1.52
N LEU A 53 -10.92 0.85 -1.33
CA LEU A 53 -9.65 0.30 -1.76
C LEU A 53 -8.88 -0.34 -0.60
N PRO A 54 -8.14 -1.45 -0.85
CA PRO A 54 -7.42 -2.16 0.19
C PRO A 54 -6.23 -1.36 0.73
N TYR A 55 -6.09 -1.40 2.05
CA TYR A 55 -4.90 -1.01 2.80
C TYR A 55 -4.57 -2.17 3.75
N LEU A 56 -3.47 -2.87 3.49
CA LEU A 56 -3.10 -4.10 4.18
C LEU A 56 -1.78 -3.93 4.93
N VAL A 57 -1.67 -4.62 6.06
CA VAL A 57 -0.43 -4.75 6.83
C VAL A 57 -0.02 -6.21 6.93
N ALA A 58 1.28 -6.44 6.89
CA ALA A 58 1.91 -7.69 7.28
C ALA A 58 2.34 -7.54 8.74
N VAL A 59 1.81 -8.38 9.61
CA VAL A 59 2.18 -8.38 11.02
C VAL A 59 2.91 -9.65 11.41
N GLU A 60 3.85 -9.51 12.34
CA GLU A 60 4.50 -10.64 12.99
C GLU A 60 3.46 -11.44 13.78
N LYS A 61 3.44 -12.76 13.60
CA LYS A 61 2.60 -13.62 14.44
C LYS A 61 3.15 -13.54 15.86
N SER A 62 2.35 -13.03 16.80
CA SER A 62 2.68 -13.16 18.21
C SER A 62 2.69 -14.66 18.55
N ASN A 63 3.81 -15.19 19.05
CA ASN A 63 3.80 -16.49 19.71
C ASN A 63 2.88 -16.32 20.94
N GLN A 64 1.68 -16.92 20.89
CA GLN A 64 0.71 -16.86 22.00
C GLN A 64 1.18 -17.64 23.24
N ASP A 65 2.41 -18.16 23.25
CA ASP A 65 2.97 -18.97 24.35
C ASP A 65 3.55 -18.14 25.50
N ASN A 66 3.42 -16.80 25.49
CA ASN A 66 3.85 -15.96 26.61
C ASN A 66 2.66 -15.18 27.20
N PRO A 67 1.93 -15.74 28.17
CA PRO A 67 0.71 -15.14 28.74
C PRO A 67 1.00 -13.99 29.71
N SER A 68 2.20 -13.38 29.66
CA SER A 68 2.70 -12.46 30.69
C SER A 68 2.62 -10.97 30.32
N HIS A 69 1.88 -10.60 29.27
CA HIS A 69 1.65 -9.19 28.94
C HIS A 69 0.16 -8.86 28.86
N GLU A 70 -0.45 -8.64 30.02
CA GLU A 70 -1.65 -7.82 30.17
C GLU A 70 -1.30 -6.36 29.85
N GLY A 71 -1.25 -6.02 28.57
CA GLY A 71 -0.96 -4.66 28.13
C GLY A 71 -0.95 -4.59 26.62
N ASN A 72 -2.09 -4.17 26.05
CA ASN A 72 -2.31 -3.71 24.67
C ASN A 72 -1.14 -3.97 23.68
N THR A 73 -0.84 -5.25 23.39
CA THR A 73 0.26 -5.61 22.49
C THR A 73 -0.22 -5.37 21.06
N THR A 74 0.05 -4.19 20.53
CA THR A 74 -0.16 -3.92 19.10
C THR A 74 0.78 -4.84 18.31
N GLU A 75 0.23 -5.67 17.42
CA GLU A 75 1.04 -6.57 16.58
C GLU A 75 2.09 -5.74 15.81
N LYS A 76 3.34 -6.23 15.75
CA LYS A 76 4.43 -5.52 15.07
C LYS A 76 4.21 -5.57 13.56
N VAL A 77 4.16 -4.41 12.92
CA VAL A 77 4.00 -4.27 11.46
C VAL A 77 5.35 -4.45 10.78
N CYS A 78 5.48 -5.53 10.02
CA CYS A 78 6.68 -5.88 9.26
C CYS A 78 6.68 -5.32 7.84
N GLY A 79 5.55 -4.75 7.39
CA GLY A 79 5.38 -4.15 6.08
C GLY A 79 3.93 -3.79 5.83
N TYR A 80 3.68 -2.99 4.80
CA TYR A 80 2.33 -2.61 4.41
C TYR A 80 2.23 -2.43 2.90
N THR A 81 1.00 -2.49 2.41
CA THR A 81 0.67 -2.17 1.02
C THR A 81 -0.69 -1.49 0.94
N LEU A 82 -0.89 -0.63 -0.05
CA LEU A 82 -2.19 -0.04 -0.33
C LEU A 82 -2.40 0.17 -1.83
N ALA A 83 -3.67 0.30 -2.21
CA ALA A 83 -4.08 0.87 -3.48
C ALA A 83 -4.67 2.28 -3.28
N SER A 84 -4.37 3.19 -4.20
CA SER A 84 -4.95 4.54 -4.27
C SER A 84 -5.45 4.81 -5.68
N ALA A 85 -6.48 5.67 -5.82
CA ALA A 85 -7.01 6.03 -7.13
C ALA A 85 -5.95 6.71 -8.02
N PHE A 86 -5.70 6.18 -9.21
CA PHE A 86 -4.82 6.84 -10.16
C PHE A 86 -5.55 8.03 -10.79
N ARG A 87 -5.01 9.24 -10.64
CA ARG A 87 -5.68 10.49 -11.09
C ARG A 87 -7.15 10.53 -10.65
N GLY A 88 -7.43 10.17 -9.39
CA GLY A 88 -8.78 9.93 -8.86
C GLY A 88 -9.76 11.11 -8.83
N TYR A 89 -9.38 12.24 -9.42
CA TYR A 89 -10.23 13.39 -9.71
C TYR A 89 -10.82 13.36 -11.13
N MET A 90 -10.43 12.40 -11.97
CA MET A 90 -10.92 12.17 -13.34
C MET A 90 -11.58 10.79 -13.44
N LEU A 91 -12.89 10.73 -13.71
CA LEU A 91 -13.66 9.48 -13.70
C LEU A 91 -13.21 8.45 -14.75
N ALA A 92 -12.66 8.91 -15.87
CA ALA A 92 -12.16 8.02 -16.92
C ALA A 92 -11.02 7.09 -16.42
N TYR A 93 -10.36 7.43 -15.32
CA TYR A 93 -9.35 6.59 -14.68
C TYR A 93 -9.90 5.69 -13.55
N ALA A 94 -11.20 5.69 -13.27
CA ALA A 94 -11.80 4.90 -12.19
C ALA A 94 -11.42 3.40 -12.17
N PRO A 95 -11.28 2.69 -13.31
CA PRO A 95 -10.82 1.30 -13.32
C PRO A 95 -9.33 1.11 -12.97
N THR A 96 -8.56 2.19 -12.78
CA THR A 96 -7.11 2.16 -12.58
C THR A 96 -6.73 2.64 -11.19
N VAL A 97 -5.91 1.85 -10.50
CA VAL A 97 -5.34 2.21 -9.20
C VAL A 97 -3.82 2.21 -9.27
N GLU A 98 -3.18 2.97 -8.41
CA GLU A 98 -1.75 2.91 -8.14
C GLU A 98 -1.51 2.16 -6.84
N MET A 99 -0.51 1.27 -6.82
CA MET A 99 -0.11 0.55 -5.60
C MET A 99 1.15 1.14 -4.96
N SER A 100 1.23 1.04 -3.64
CA SER A 100 2.47 1.30 -2.88
C SER A 100 2.71 0.15 -1.92
N LEU A 101 3.92 -0.41 -1.89
CA LEU A 101 4.29 -1.51 -1.02
C LEU A 101 5.67 -1.25 -0.42
N LEU A 102 5.77 -1.30 0.91
CA LEU A 102 7.04 -1.15 1.63
C LEU A 102 7.15 -2.19 2.74
N VAL A 103 8.34 -2.77 2.88
CA VAL A 103 8.66 -3.75 3.93
C VAL A 103 9.55 -3.07 4.96
N HIS A 104 9.32 -3.32 6.24
CA HIS A 104 10.18 -2.78 7.30
C HIS A 104 11.66 -3.17 7.03
N PRO A 105 12.64 -2.27 7.21
CA PRO A 105 14.05 -2.51 6.87
C PRO A 105 14.61 -3.82 7.44
N ASP A 106 14.33 -4.10 8.71
CA ASP A 106 14.78 -5.33 9.39
C ASP A 106 14.11 -6.63 8.91
N TYR A 107 13.09 -6.53 8.06
CA TYR A 107 12.25 -7.66 7.62
C TYR A 107 12.36 -7.92 6.11
N GLN A 108 13.28 -7.25 5.42
CA GLN A 108 13.48 -7.42 3.98
C GLN A 108 13.98 -8.83 3.61
N SER A 109 13.71 -9.26 2.38
CA SER A 109 14.12 -10.57 1.83
C SER A 109 13.58 -11.81 2.58
N GLN A 110 12.51 -11.65 3.37
CA GLN A 110 11.87 -12.76 4.11
C GLN A 110 10.54 -13.24 3.52
N GLY A 111 10.22 -12.84 2.28
CA GLY A 111 8.96 -13.19 1.58
C GLY A 111 7.76 -12.29 1.90
N ILE A 112 7.90 -11.30 2.78
CA ILE A 112 6.81 -10.39 3.18
C ILE A 112 6.28 -9.57 2.00
N GLY A 113 7.15 -9.03 1.15
CA GLY A 113 6.74 -8.28 -0.03
C GLY A 113 5.86 -9.11 -0.97
N SER A 114 6.25 -10.37 -1.22
CA SER A 114 5.46 -11.28 -2.07
C SER A 114 4.10 -11.59 -1.44
N ALA A 115 4.06 -11.85 -0.13
CA ALA A 115 2.80 -12.09 0.58
C ALA A 115 1.86 -10.87 0.50
N LEU A 116 2.37 -9.66 0.73
CA LEU A 116 1.61 -8.42 0.64
C LEU A 116 1.09 -8.18 -0.79
N LEU A 117 1.94 -8.37 -1.80
CA LEU A 117 1.56 -8.15 -3.19
C LEU A 117 0.46 -9.11 -3.64
N SER A 118 0.62 -10.41 -3.36
CA SER A 118 -0.41 -11.41 -3.67
C SER A 118 -1.73 -11.09 -2.97
N SER A 119 -1.70 -10.75 -1.67
CA SER A 119 -2.93 -10.37 -0.94
C SER A 119 -3.57 -9.09 -1.47
N LEU A 120 -2.78 -8.11 -1.91
CA LEU A 120 -3.30 -6.89 -2.52
C LEU A 120 -4.03 -7.19 -3.83
N VAL A 121 -3.42 -7.98 -4.72
CA VAL A 121 -4.02 -8.34 -6.02
C VAL A 121 -5.34 -9.08 -5.79
N GLU A 122 -5.38 -10.05 -4.88
CA GLU A 122 -6.62 -10.77 -4.57
C GLU A 122 -7.70 -9.86 -3.99
N ALA A 123 -7.34 -8.96 -3.07
CA ALA A 123 -8.28 -7.98 -2.53
C ALA A 123 -8.83 -7.03 -3.61
N LEU A 124 -8.01 -6.67 -4.61
CA LEU A 124 -8.41 -5.79 -5.71
C LEU A 124 -9.35 -6.46 -6.72
N ARG A 125 -9.33 -7.79 -6.86
CA ARG A 125 -10.26 -8.51 -7.74
C ARG A 125 -11.72 -8.31 -7.34
N GLU A 126 -11.96 -8.24 -6.03
CA GLU A 126 -13.28 -8.08 -5.43
C GLU A 126 -13.59 -6.62 -5.04
N ALA A 127 -12.61 -5.72 -5.15
CA ALA A 127 -12.75 -4.33 -4.74
C ALA A 127 -13.77 -3.58 -5.61
N LYS A 128 -14.61 -2.79 -4.92
CA LYS A 128 -15.59 -1.89 -5.51
C LYS A 128 -15.09 -0.45 -5.32
N HIS A 129 -14.32 0.02 -6.30
CA HIS A 129 -13.68 1.34 -6.24
C HIS A 129 -14.72 2.45 -6.44
N LEU A 130 -14.93 3.25 -5.41
CA LEU A 130 -15.78 4.43 -5.46
C LEU A 130 -14.96 5.62 -6.01
N SER A 131 -15.42 6.18 -7.13
CA SER A 131 -14.77 7.30 -7.80
C SER A 131 -15.70 8.51 -7.90
N TYR A 132 -15.12 9.70 -7.81
CA TYR A 132 -15.83 10.98 -7.91
C TYR A 132 -14.95 12.01 -8.64
N GLU A 133 -15.57 12.90 -9.40
CA GLU A 133 -14.89 14.02 -10.08
C GLU A 133 -14.86 15.24 -9.16
N VAL A 134 -13.72 15.93 -9.09
CA VAL A 134 -13.57 17.14 -8.26
C VAL A 134 -13.94 18.35 -9.12
N GLY A 135 -15.03 19.06 -8.77
CA GLY A 135 -15.39 20.32 -9.42
C GLY A 135 -16.86 20.47 -9.83
N ASP A 136 -17.69 19.44 -9.69
CA ASP A 136 -19.13 19.54 -9.91
C ASP A 136 -19.82 19.98 -8.60
N ALA A 137 -19.83 21.29 -8.36
CA ALA A 137 -20.20 21.89 -7.08
C ALA A 137 -21.70 21.80 -6.74
N ASP A 138 -22.56 21.28 -7.62
CA ASP A 138 -24.02 21.35 -7.49
C ASP A 138 -24.80 20.05 -7.68
N SER A 139 -24.16 18.89 -7.84
CA SER A 139 -24.91 17.65 -7.97
C SER A 139 -24.80 16.79 -6.71
N GLU A 140 -25.96 16.39 -6.19
CA GLU A 140 -26.15 15.28 -5.25
C GLU A 140 -25.62 13.93 -5.80
N ALA A 141 -24.90 13.92 -6.93
CA ALA A 141 -24.35 12.77 -7.64
C ALA A 141 -22.94 12.38 -7.15
N ARG A 142 -22.67 12.46 -5.84
CA ARG A 142 -21.35 12.18 -5.24
C ARG A 142 -20.84 10.75 -5.41
N LEU A 143 -21.66 9.82 -5.93
CA LEU A 143 -21.30 8.42 -6.08
C LEU A 143 -21.60 7.99 -7.51
N HIS A 144 -20.57 8.00 -8.36
CA HIS A 144 -20.63 7.15 -9.55
C HIS A 144 -20.62 5.69 -9.11
N GLU A 145 -21.35 4.84 -9.86
CA GLU A 145 -21.47 3.42 -9.59
C GLU A 145 -20.09 2.80 -9.33
N ALA A 146 -19.99 1.97 -8.29
CA ALA A 146 -18.71 1.42 -7.88
C ALA A 146 -18.11 0.59 -9.03
N VAL A 147 -16.87 0.91 -9.41
CA VAL A 147 -16.21 0.31 -10.56
C VAL A 147 -15.26 -0.79 -10.09
N ASN A 148 -15.21 -1.89 -10.84
CA ASN A 148 -14.21 -2.93 -10.60
C ASN A 148 -12.82 -2.42 -11.01
N VAL A 149 -11.81 -2.69 -10.20
CA VAL A 149 -10.42 -2.43 -10.59
C VAL A 149 -10.04 -3.34 -11.75
N LYS A 150 -9.47 -2.75 -12.81
CA LYS A 150 -9.02 -3.44 -14.03
C LYS A 150 -7.52 -3.30 -14.25
N ASN A 151 -6.93 -2.19 -13.82
CA ASN A 151 -5.52 -1.90 -14.01
C ASN A 151 -4.88 -1.52 -12.67
N ILE A 152 -3.66 -2.02 -12.44
CA ILE A 152 -2.84 -1.68 -11.28
C ILE A 152 -1.53 -1.09 -11.82
N LEU A 153 -1.29 0.16 -11.48
CA LEU A 153 -0.04 0.85 -11.77
C LEU A 153 0.94 0.66 -10.62
N ALA A 154 2.18 0.32 -10.95
CA ALA A 154 3.29 0.27 -10.03
C ALA A 154 4.38 1.19 -10.54
N VAL A 155 4.75 2.21 -9.76
CA VAL A 155 5.81 3.15 -10.10
C VAL A 155 7.02 2.85 -9.25
N MET A 156 8.19 2.73 -9.87
CA MET A 156 9.43 2.37 -9.19
C MET A 156 10.55 3.33 -9.57
N ALA A 157 11.38 3.65 -8.58
CA ALA A 157 12.65 4.31 -8.86
C ALA A 157 13.65 3.28 -9.36
N VAL A 158 14.33 3.58 -10.47
CA VAL A 158 15.49 2.81 -10.91
C VAL A 158 16.69 3.24 -10.08
N ASN A 159 17.29 2.29 -9.35
CA ASN A 159 18.58 2.48 -8.70
C ASN A 159 19.65 1.67 -9.46
N PRO A 160 20.48 2.30 -10.30
CA PRO A 160 21.49 1.59 -11.10
C PRO A 160 22.49 0.75 -10.29
N GLU A 161 22.71 1.10 -9.02
CA GLU A 161 23.58 0.36 -8.10
C GLU A 161 22.86 -0.84 -7.42
N GLY A 162 21.56 -0.99 -7.66
CA GLY A 162 20.74 -2.06 -7.14
C GLY A 162 20.89 -3.39 -7.89
N LYS A 163 20.12 -4.40 -7.46
CA LYS A 163 20.09 -5.71 -8.11
C LYS A 163 19.76 -5.60 -9.60
N ASN A 164 20.44 -6.38 -10.43
CA ASN A 164 20.28 -6.39 -11.89
C ASN A 164 20.38 -4.98 -12.53
N GLY A 165 21.28 -4.13 -12.04
CA GLY A 165 21.44 -2.76 -12.57
C GLY A 165 20.22 -1.87 -12.32
N GLY A 166 19.43 -2.17 -11.27
CA GLY A 166 18.21 -1.43 -10.92
C GLY A 166 16.90 -2.07 -11.40
N GLU A 167 16.97 -3.08 -12.28
CA GLU A 167 15.77 -3.75 -12.82
C GLU A 167 15.24 -4.87 -11.90
N GLY A 168 15.98 -5.26 -10.85
CA GLY A 168 15.60 -6.42 -10.04
C GLY A 168 14.22 -6.32 -9.35
N LEU A 169 13.73 -5.11 -9.10
CA LEU A 169 12.37 -4.90 -8.57
C LEU A 169 11.30 -5.07 -9.66
N ARG A 170 11.58 -4.63 -10.89
CA ARG A 170 10.72 -4.86 -12.05
C ARG A 170 10.60 -6.35 -12.34
N ASP A 171 11.72 -7.06 -12.42
CA ASP A 171 11.73 -8.51 -12.66
C ASP A 171 10.87 -9.25 -11.62
N TRP A 172 10.94 -8.82 -10.36
CA TRP A 172 10.14 -9.37 -9.28
C TRP A 172 8.63 -9.08 -9.41
N ILE A 173 8.24 -7.86 -9.79
CA ILE A 173 6.83 -7.50 -10.01
C ILE A 173 6.25 -8.25 -11.22
N ASP A 174 7.00 -8.30 -12.33
CA ASP A 174 6.59 -8.97 -13.56
C ASP A 174 6.36 -10.48 -13.32
N THR A 175 7.09 -11.09 -12.38
CA THR A 175 6.88 -12.48 -11.96
C THR A 175 5.53 -12.69 -11.25
N ILE A 176 4.93 -11.66 -10.65
CA ILE A 176 3.73 -11.74 -9.79
C ILE A 176 2.48 -11.15 -10.50
N TYR A 177 2.43 -11.21 -11.84
CA TYR A 177 1.24 -10.92 -12.68
C TYR A 177 0.91 -9.45 -12.99
N LEU A 178 1.82 -8.51 -12.71
CA LEU A 178 1.58 -7.09 -13.02
C LEU A 178 2.40 -6.64 -14.21
N GLN A 179 1.75 -6.01 -15.19
CA GLN A 179 2.46 -5.31 -16.25
C GLN A 179 2.99 -4.00 -15.66
N CYS A 180 4.30 -3.95 -15.40
CA CYS A 180 4.94 -2.74 -14.93
C CYS A 180 5.03 -1.71 -16.09
N ILE A 181 4.43 -0.53 -15.91
CA ILE A 181 4.65 0.61 -16.82
C ILE A 181 5.75 1.46 -16.18
N LEU A 182 6.95 1.42 -16.77
CA LEU A 182 8.10 2.26 -16.39
C LEU A 182 8.05 3.62 -17.08
#